data_AF-A0A9D6LII7-F1
#
_entry.id   AF-A0A9D6LII7-F1
#
_cell.length_a   1.000
_cell.length_b   1.000
_cell.length_c   1.000
_cell.angle_alpha   90.00
_cell.angle_beta   90.00
_cell.angle_gamma   90.00
#
_symmetry.space_group_name_H-M   'P 1'
#
loop_
_entity.id
_entity.type
_entity.pdbx_description
1 polymer ?
#
loop_
_entity_poly.entity_id
_entity_poly.type
_entity_poly.pdbx_seq_one_letter_code
_entity_poly.pdbx_strand_id
1 'polypeptide(L)'
;MIGLLLLAAAAAAEPTCGGLAPLDVLLGEAKSPRKVCKEPGGALLSPECVGTGASGCLALKAAEKARSVKLPPTNGGSNPSAVACSLVGGKVVLGRETGGDERCFCSFSDHSLLSCGGLFTYRGSGGS
;
A
#
# COMPACT_ATOMS: atom_id res chain seq x y z
N MET A 1 -14.33 39.22 -32.78
CA MET A 1 -14.76 38.17 -31.84
C MET A 1 -13.79 36.99 -31.97
N ILE A 2 -12.83 36.85 -31.06
CA ILE A 2 -12.00 35.64 -30.97
C ILE A 2 -12.08 35.19 -29.51
N GLY A 3 -12.78 34.08 -29.31
CA GLY A 3 -13.03 33.49 -28.00
C GLY A 3 -11.74 32.90 -27.43
N LEU A 4 -11.35 33.42 -26.28
CA LEU A 4 -10.27 32.88 -25.46
C LEU A 4 -10.78 31.59 -24.80
N LEU A 5 -10.40 30.43 -25.34
CA LEU A 5 -10.59 29.15 -24.67
C LEU A 5 -9.68 29.12 -23.42
N LEU A 6 -10.26 29.33 -22.24
CA LEU A 6 -9.62 28.95 -20.99
C LEU A 6 -9.66 27.43 -20.87
N LEU A 7 -8.54 26.75 -21.14
CA LEU A 7 -8.29 25.43 -20.57
C LEU A 7 -8.04 25.62 -19.07
N ALA A 8 -9.08 25.41 -18.26
CA ALA A 8 -8.89 25.18 -16.84
C ALA A 8 -8.16 23.83 -16.68
N ALA A 9 -6.87 23.87 -16.37
CA ALA A 9 -6.19 22.70 -15.83
C ALA A 9 -6.89 22.36 -14.51
N ALA A 10 -7.68 21.30 -14.50
CA ALA A 10 -8.13 20.70 -13.24
C ALA A 10 -6.86 20.24 -12.51
N ALA A 11 -6.41 21.01 -11.53
CA ALA A 11 -5.43 20.55 -10.57
C ALA A 11 -6.04 19.32 -9.91
N ALA A 12 -5.60 18.13 -10.33
CA ALA A 12 -5.96 16.90 -9.66
C ALA A 12 -5.60 17.10 -8.20
N ALA A 13 -6.62 17.17 -7.32
CA ALA A 13 -6.39 17.26 -5.89
C ALA A 13 -5.44 16.12 -5.53
N GLU A 14 -4.25 16.45 -5.02
CA GLU A 14 -3.29 15.42 -4.65
C GLU A 14 -4.00 14.48 -3.67
N PRO A 15 -3.95 13.16 -3.89
CA PRO A 15 -4.65 12.24 -3.01
C PRO A 15 -4.05 12.42 -1.62
N THR A 16 -4.86 12.95 -0.70
CA THR A 16 -4.43 13.30 0.65
C THR A 16 -4.65 12.12 1.57
N CYS A 17 -3.81 12.01 2.60
CA CYS A 17 -3.93 10.94 3.58
C CYS A 17 -5.14 11.07 4.52
N GLY A 18 -6.14 11.91 4.22
CA GLY A 18 -7.42 11.95 4.96
C GLY A 18 -7.27 12.16 6.48
N GLY A 19 -6.23 12.88 6.92
CA GLY A 19 -5.89 13.06 8.34
C GLY A 19 -4.88 12.06 8.91
N LEU A 20 -4.49 11.03 8.16
CA LEU A 20 -3.36 10.15 8.47
C LEU A 20 -2.02 10.83 8.14
N ALA A 21 -0.95 10.38 8.80
CA ALA A 21 0.39 10.90 8.57
C ALA A 21 0.93 10.46 7.18
N PRO A 22 1.26 11.39 6.28
CA PRO A 22 1.89 11.05 5.01
C PRO A 22 3.37 10.69 5.21
N LEU A 23 3.86 9.75 4.41
CA LEU A 23 5.26 9.33 4.35
C LEU A 23 5.68 9.19 2.89
N ASP A 24 6.94 9.51 2.62
CA ASP A 24 7.55 9.33 1.31
C ASP A 24 8.43 8.06 1.34
N VAL A 25 8.20 7.16 0.39
CA VAL A 25 8.90 5.87 0.28
C VAL A 25 9.52 5.69 -1.10
N LEU A 26 10.82 5.48 -1.18
CA LEU A 26 11.53 5.10 -2.40
C LEU A 26 11.43 3.58 -2.58
N LEU A 27 10.71 3.11 -3.61
CA LEU A 27 10.59 1.67 -3.90
C LEU A 27 11.74 1.18 -4.77
N GLY A 28 12.52 0.22 -4.28
CA GLY A 28 13.69 -0.32 -5.00
C GLY A 28 14.61 0.79 -5.53
N GLU A 29 14.92 0.73 -6.83
CA GLU A 29 15.76 1.71 -7.55
C GLU A 29 14.95 2.89 -8.12
N ALA A 30 13.72 3.14 -7.65
CA ALA A 30 12.91 4.23 -8.14
C ALA A 30 13.57 5.59 -7.86
N LYS A 31 13.57 6.47 -8.87
CA LYS A 31 14.13 7.83 -8.78
C LYS A 31 13.23 8.82 -8.03
N SER A 32 11.98 8.44 -7.77
CA SER A 32 10.98 9.31 -7.17
C SER A 32 10.26 8.58 -6.05
N PRO A 33 10.10 9.21 -4.87
CA PRO A 33 9.37 8.61 -3.77
C PRO A 33 7.89 8.50 -4.12
N ARG A 34 7.26 7.45 -3.60
CA ARG A 34 5.81 7.31 -3.56
C ARG A 34 5.30 7.79 -2.22
N LYS A 35 4.19 8.53 -2.24
CA LYS A 35 3.46 8.87 -1.02
C LYS A 35 2.68 7.66 -0.53
N VAL A 36 2.75 7.42 0.77
CA VAL A 36 1.93 6.46 1.51
C VAL A 36 1.39 7.12 2.77
N CYS A 37 0.33 6.56 3.34
CA CYS A 37 -0.37 7.03 4.51
C CYS A 37 -0.22 6.01 5.63
N LYS A 38 0.18 6.45 6.81
CA LYS A 38 0.36 5.59 7.98
C LYS A 38 -0.90 5.55 8.83
N GLU A 39 -1.47 4.37 8.96
CA GLU A 39 -2.61 4.11 9.83
C GLU A 39 -2.20 3.95 11.30
N PRO A 40 -3.11 4.18 12.27
CA PRO A 40 -2.83 4.00 13.70
C PRO A 40 -2.33 2.59 14.07
N GLY A 41 -2.72 1.57 13.29
CA GLY A 41 -2.24 0.19 13.45
C GLY A 41 -0.86 -0.10 12.82
N GLY A 42 -0.18 0.91 12.30
CA GLY A 42 1.14 0.80 11.65
C GLY A 42 1.11 0.27 10.23
N ALA A 43 -0.06 -0.01 9.67
CA ALA A 43 -0.21 -0.30 8.25
C ALA A 43 0.12 0.96 7.42
N LEU A 44 0.77 0.75 6.27
CA LEU A 44 1.05 1.80 5.29
C LEU A 44 0.22 1.51 4.05
N LEU A 45 -0.57 2.49 3.62
CA LEU A 45 -1.47 2.40 2.47
C LEU A 45 -1.16 3.50 1.47
N SER A 46 -1.38 3.27 0.17
CA SER A 46 -1.31 4.40 -0.76
C SER A 46 -2.47 5.39 -0.53
N PRO A 47 -2.28 6.71 -0.78
CA PRO A 47 -3.31 7.71 -0.57
C PRO A 47 -4.61 7.46 -1.34
N GLU A 48 -4.55 6.87 -2.53
CA GLU A 48 -5.71 6.46 -3.33
C GLU A 48 -6.62 5.45 -2.62
N CYS A 49 -6.10 4.73 -1.61
CA CYS A 49 -6.86 3.81 -0.78
C CYS A 49 -7.55 4.51 0.40
N VAL A 50 -7.07 5.71 0.77
CA VAL A 50 -7.62 6.48 1.87
C VAL A 50 -8.86 7.23 1.37
N GLY A 51 -10.03 6.88 1.92
CA GLY A 51 -11.31 7.54 1.62
C GLY A 51 -12.13 6.91 0.48
N THR A 52 -11.53 6.12 -0.41
CA THR A 52 -12.27 5.36 -1.45
C THR A 52 -12.83 4.03 -0.93
N GLY A 53 -12.24 3.50 0.15
CA GLY A 53 -12.61 2.22 0.73
C GLY A 53 -12.23 1.02 -0.15
N ALA A 54 -12.62 -0.18 0.29
CA ALA A 54 -12.17 -1.43 -0.35
C ALA A 54 -12.65 -1.63 -1.79
N SER A 55 -13.69 -0.95 -2.27
CA SER A 55 -14.21 -1.16 -3.63
C SER A 55 -13.24 -0.68 -4.72
N GLY A 56 -12.47 0.38 -4.46
CA GLY A 56 -11.56 1.02 -5.41
C GLY A 56 -10.07 0.70 -5.23
N CYS A 57 -9.66 0.10 -4.13
CA CYS A 57 -8.24 -0.14 -3.82
C CYS A 57 -7.93 -1.63 -3.61
N LEU A 58 -7.03 -2.17 -4.44
CA LEU A 58 -6.60 -3.56 -4.36
C LEU A 58 -5.83 -3.85 -3.07
N ALA A 59 -5.05 -2.91 -2.52
CA ALA A 59 -4.40 -3.08 -1.23
C ALA A 59 -5.39 -3.32 -0.09
N LEU A 60 -6.52 -2.61 -0.06
CA LEU A 60 -7.58 -2.83 0.92
C LEU A 60 -8.35 -4.15 0.66
N LYS A 61 -8.65 -4.49 -0.59
CA LYS A 61 -9.22 -5.82 -0.93
C LYS A 61 -8.30 -6.95 -0.50
N ALA A 62 -7.00 -6.77 -0.69
CA ALA A 62 -5.97 -7.72 -0.30
C ALA A 62 -5.86 -7.84 1.23
N ALA A 63 -5.94 -6.73 1.97
CA ALA A 63 -5.99 -6.73 3.42
C ALA A 63 -7.20 -7.51 3.96
N GLU A 64 -8.39 -7.30 3.39
CA GLU A 64 -9.59 -8.08 3.73
C GLU A 64 -9.43 -9.56 3.38
N LYS A 65 -8.90 -9.85 2.19
CA LYS A 65 -8.61 -11.23 1.76
C LYS A 65 -7.61 -11.91 2.70
N ALA A 66 -6.61 -11.19 3.20
CA ALA A 66 -5.57 -11.72 4.08
C ALA A 66 -6.15 -12.34 5.36
N ARG A 67 -7.26 -11.79 5.89
CA ARG A 67 -8.00 -12.33 7.05
C ARG A 67 -8.40 -13.79 6.86
N SER A 68 -8.71 -14.20 5.64
CA SER A 68 -9.20 -15.54 5.32
C SER A 68 -8.13 -16.43 4.67
N VAL A 69 -6.96 -15.89 4.35
CA VAL A 69 -5.87 -16.67 3.75
C VAL A 69 -5.20 -17.54 4.81
N LYS A 70 -5.14 -18.85 4.54
CA LYS A 70 -4.29 -19.80 5.26
C LYS A 70 -2.94 -19.85 4.58
N LEU A 71 -1.88 -19.52 5.33
CA LEU A 71 -0.52 -19.72 4.84
C LEU A 71 -0.25 -21.22 4.74
N PRO A 72 0.35 -21.70 3.64
CA PRO A 72 0.81 -23.07 3.58
C PRO A 72 1.88 -23.30 4.66
N PRO A 73 2.06 -24.55 5.12
CA PRO A 73 3.18 -24.89 5.99
C PRO A 73 4.48 -24.49 5.29
N THR A 74 5.27 -23.65 5.96
CA THR A 74 6.55 -23.19 5.45
C THR A 74 7.63 -24.19 5.82
N ASN A 75 8.19 -24.89 4.83
CA ASN A 75 9.52 -25.47 4.99
C ASN A 75 10.50 -24.31 5.16
N GLY A 76 11.47 -24.44 6.08
CA GLY A 76 12.43 -23.38 6.41
C GLY A 76 13.00 -22.69 5.17
N GLY A 77 13.17 -21.36 5.23
CA GLY A 77 13.63 -20.53 4.12
C GLY A 77 12.54 -19.74 3.38
N SER A 78 11.25 -20.04 3.61
CA SER A 78 10.16 -19.23 3.06
C SER A 78 9.94 -17.94 3.84
N ASN A 79 9.87 -16.78 3.16
CA ASN A 79 9.45 -15.53 3.79
C ASN A 79 7.92 -15.48 3.87
N PRO A 80 7.29 -15.60 5.07
CA PRO A 80 5.84 -15.67 5.21
C PRO A 80 5.14 -14.42 4.70
N SER A 81 5.78 -13.25 4.78
CA SER A 81 5.25 -12.00 4.22
C SER A 81 5.17 -12.05 2.69
N ALA A 82 6.17 -12.65 2.04
CA ALA A 82 6.18 -12.80 0.59
C ALA A 82 5.11 -13.79 0.12
N VAL A 83 4.97 -14.91 0.83
CA VAL A 83 3.91 -15.89 0.56
C VAL A 83 2.53 -15.25 0.75
N ALA A 84 2.31 -14.54 1.86
CA ALA A 84 1.05 -13.83 2.12
C ALA A 84 0.73 -12.84 1.00
N CYS A 85 1.71 -12.01 0.62
CA CYS A 85 1.56 -11.02 -0.45
C CYS A 85 1.18 -11.67 -1.79
N SER A 86 1.83 -12.75 -2.18
CA SER A 86 1.49 -13.48 -3.40
C SER A 86 0.09 -14.10 -3.35
N LEU A 87 -0.33 -14.66 -2.21
CA LEU A 87 -1.67 -15.26 -2.06
C LEU A 87 -2.79 -14.23 -2.16
N VAL A 88 -2.53 -12.98 -1.75
CA VAL A 88 -3.48 -11.87 -1.92
C VAL A 88 -3.39 -11.19 -3.29
N GLY A 89 -2.55 -11.69 -4.20
CA GLY A 89 -2.42 -11.21 -5.57
C GLY A 89 -1.48 -10.02 -5.75
N GLY A 90 -0.66 -9.71 -4.75
CA GLY A 90 0.36 -8.68 -4.85
C GLY A 90 1.76 -9.22 -5.12
N LYS A 91 2.70 -8.29 -5.28
CA LYS A 91 4.13 -8.56 -5.42
C LYS A 91 4.91 -7.83 -4.35
N VAL A 92 5.83 -8.55 -3.70
CA VAL A 92 6.74 -7.91 -2.72
C VAL A 92 7.66 -6.93 -3.43
N VAL A 93 7.75 -5.74 -2.86
CA VAL A 93 8.73 -4.71 -3.19
C VAL A 93 9.34 -4.20 -1.89
N LEU A 94 10.64 -3.95 -1.90
CA LEU A 94 11.31 -3.26 -0.80
C LEU A 94 11.24 -1.77 -1.07
N GLY A 95 11.04 -0.99 -0.02
CA GLY A 95 11.07 0.45 -0.10
C GLY A 95 11.75 1.06 1.11
N ARG A 96 12.35 2.23 0.94
CA ARG A 96 13.01 2.98 2.00
C ARG A 96 12.22 4.24 2.32
N GLU A 97 11.84 4.41 3.58
CA GLU A 97 11.29 5.67 4.08
C GLU A 97 12.36 6.78 3.98
N THR A 98 11.97 8.03 3.78
CA THR A 98 12.92 9.17 3.74
C THR A 98 13.78 9.32 5.00
N GLY A 99 13.37 8.72 6.13
CA GLY A 99 14.16 8.61 7.36
C GLY A 99 15.25 7.52 7.37
N GLY A 100 15.33 6.70 6.32
CA GLY A 100 16.37 5.67 6.15
C GLY A 100 15.91 4.23 6.43
N ASP A 101 14.75 4.05 7.06
CA ASP A 101 14.23 2.72 7.38
C ASP A 101 13.78 1.99 6.11
N GLU A 102 14.30 0.78 5.90
CA GLU A 102 13.82 -0.12 4.87
C GLU A 102 12.59 -0.90 5.35
N ARG A 103 11.61 -1.01 4.47
CA ARG A 103 10.32 -1.64 4.70
C ARG A 103 9.95 -2.55 3.53
N CYS A 104 9.27 -3.63 3.86
CA CYS A 104 8.63 -4.50 2.87
C CYS A 104 7.22 -4.00 2.58
N PHE A 105 6.86 -3.92 1.30
CA PHE A 105 5.52 -3.62 0.82
C PHE A 105 5.02 -4.72 -0.10
N CYS A 106 3.70 -4.93 -0.08
CA CYS A 106 2.97 -5.65 -1.09
C CYS A 106 2.38 -4.64 -2.07
N SER A 107 2.82 -4.71 -3.33
CA SER A 107 2.38 -3.85 -4.42
C SER A 107 1.35 -4.55 -5.30
N PHE A 108 0.39 -3.77 -5.80
CA PHE A 108 -0.71 -4.27 -6.62
C PHE A 108 -0.74 -3.59 -7.99
N SER A 109 -1.53 -4.16 -8.92
CA SER A 109 -1.59 -3.70 -10.32
C SER A 109 -2.27 -2.34 -10.49
N ASP A 110 -3.08 -1.91 -9.52
CA ASP A 110 -3.63 -0.55 -9.43
C ASP A 110 -2.63 0.45 -8.81
N HIS A 111 -1.38 0.01 -8.61
CA HIS A 111 -0.30 0.75 -7.96
C HIS A 111 -0.48 1.05 -6.47
N SER A 112 -1.54 0.53 -5.86
CA SER A 112 -1.71 0.59 -4.42
C SER A 112 -0.64 -0.23 -3.70
N LEU A 113 -0.32 0.19 -2.49
CA LEU A 113 0.66 -0.43 -1.61
C LEU A 113 -0.01 -0.79 -0.29
N LEU A 114 0.43 -1.91 0.28
CA LEU A 114 0.17 -2.30 1.66
C LEU A 114 1.49 -2.70 2.30
N SER A 115 1.83 -2.17 3.48
CA SER A 115 3.03 -2.69 4.17
C SER A 115 2.87 -4.18 4.46
N CYS A 116 3.97 -4.94 4.32
CA CYS A 116 3.97 -6.37 4.61
C CYS A 116 3.54 -6.65 6.06
N GLY A 117 3.90 -5.75 7.00
CA GLY A 117 3.39 -5.79 8.38
C GLY A 117 1.89 -5.51 8.48
N GLY A 118 1.37 -4.54 7.72
CA GLY A 118 -0.06 -4.25 7.65
C GLY A 118 -0.89 -5.46 7.21
N LEU A 119 -0.36 -6.26 6.27
CA LEU A 119 -0.93 -7.55 5.86
C LEU A 119 -1.22 -8.49 7.04
N PHE A 120 -0.38 -8.48 8.08
CA PHE A 120 -0.58 -9.26 9.31
C PHE A 120 -1.44 -8.52 10.35
N THR A 121 -1.31 -7.20 10.45
CA THR A 121 -2.21 -6.39 11.30
C THR A 121 -3.68 -6.59 10.91
N TYR A 122 -3.97 -6.58 9.61
CA TYR A 122 -5.33 -6.80 9.08
C TYR A 122 -5.81 -8.23 9.22
N ARG A 123 -4.90 -9.21 9.20
CA ARG A 123 -5.24 -10.62 9.41
C ARG A 123 -5.76 -10.90 10.83
N GLY A 124 -5.66 -9.91 11.72
CA GLY A 124 -5.90 -10.05 13.14
C GLY A 124 -4.70 -10.75 13.77
N SER A 125 -4.34 -10.35 14.99
CA SER A 125 -3.46 -11.12 15.85
C SER A 125 -4.11 -12.47 16.14
N GLY A 126 -4.02 -13.41 15.19
CA GLY A 126 -4.28 -14.82 15.45
C GLY A 126 -3.25 -15.25 16.47
N GLY A 127 -3.71 -15.39 17.72
CA GLY A 127 -2.87 -15.67 18.88
C GLY A 127 -1.87 -16.78 18.61
N SER A 128 -0.65 -16.55 19.11
CA SER A 128 0.33 -17.58 19.41
C SER A 128 -0.28 -18.73 20.19
#